data_AF-A0A2N9HLY3-F1
#
_entry.id   AF-A0A2N9HLY3-F1
#
_cell.length_a   1.000
_cell.length_b   1.000
_cell.length_c   1.000
_cell.angle_alpha   90.00
_cell.angle_beta   90.00
_cell.angle_gamma   90.00
#
_symmetry.space_group_name_H-M   'P 1'
#
loop_
_entity.id
_entity.type
_entity.pdbx_description
1 polymer ?
#
loop_
_entity_poly.entity_id
_entity_poly.type
_entity_poly.pdbx_seq_one_letter_code
_entity_poly.pdbx_strand_id
1 'polypeptide(L)'
;MAIAALARPSSIVLLTVTRQRQRPRWVFTPLASLSSSSSRKLVLYSKPGCCLCDGLKEKLQAAFLLSGPDSLHDVDLQVRDITSNPEWEKAYQYEIPVLAKLLSDGTERLSSSYSF
;
A
#
# COMPACT_ATOMS: atom_id res chain seq x y z
N MET A 1 -14.21 -49.02 58.93
CA MET A 1 -13.65 -48.95 57.56
C MET A 1 -12.24 -48.39 57.69
N ALA A 2 -11.22 -49.23 57.51
CA ALA A 2 -9.86 -48.97 57.96
C ALA A 2 -8.85 -49.10 56.80
N ILE A 3 -7.95 -48.11 56.75
CA ILE A 3 -6.54 -48.05 56.27
C ILE A 3 -6.11 -48.58 54.90
N ALA A 4 -5.32 -47.71 54.27
CA ALA A 4 -4.58 -47.83 53.02
C ALA A 4 -3.51 -48.94 53.01
N ALA A 5 -3.13 -49.41 51.81
CA ALA A 5 -1.78 -49.91 51.55
C ALA A 5 -1.43 -49.85 50.05
N LEU A 6 -0.15 -49.61 49.84
CA LEU A 6 0.61 -49.35 48.62
C LEU A 6 0.79 -50.61 47.74
N ALA A 7 0.97 -50.44 46.43
CA ALA A 7 1.96 -51.20 45.66
C ALA A 7 2.17 -50.65 44.23
N ARG A 8 3.43 -50.32 43.90
CA ARG A 8 3.98 -50.27 42.54
C ARG A 8 4.52 -51.67 42.18
N PRO A 9 4.51 -52.08 40.91
CA PRO A 9 5.80 -52.33 40.23
C PRO A 9 5.79 -51.77 38.78
N SER A 10 6.85 -51.10 38.33
CA SER A 10 8.10 -51.64 37.75
C SER A 10 7.98 -52.04 36.27
N SER A 11 8.47 -51.10 35.43
CA SER A 11 9.34 -51.28 34.26
C SER A 11 9.15 -52.50 33.36
N ILE A 12 8.71 -52.24 32.13
CA ILE A 12 9.14 -52.99 30.94
C ILE A 12 9.98 -52.04 30.08
N VAL A 13 11.28 -52.31 30.05
CA VAL A 13 12.21 -51.86 29.02
C VAL A 13 12.33 -53.00 28.03
N LEU A 14 12.12 -52.76 26.74
CA LEU A 14 12.81 -53.47 25.65
C LEU A 14 12.62 -52.74 24.32
N LEU A 15 13.58 -51.85 24.08
CA LEU A 15 14.32 -51.60 22.84
C LEU A 15 13.78 -52.29 21.57
N THR A 16 13.27 -51.49 20.62
CA THR A 16 13.45 -51.78 19.19
C THR A 16 13.86 -50.52 18.44
N VAL A 17 15.15 -50.47 18.12
CA VAL A 17 15.75 -50.07 16.85
C VAL A 17 15.34 -48.71 16.26
N THR A 18 16.33 -47.83 16.26
CA THR A 18 16.45 -46.63 15.45
C THR A 18 16.16 -46.89 13.97
N ARG A 19 15.13 -46.23 13.42
CA ARG A 19 15.07 -45.93 11.98
C ARG A 19 15.01 -44.43 11.78
N GLN A 20 16.18 -43.83 11.91
CA GLN A 20 16.50 -42.51 11.37
C GLN A 20 16.18 -42.51 9.87
N ARG A 21 15.01 -41.99 9.49
CA ARG A 21 14.70 -41.66 8.10
C ARG A 21 14.39 -40.17 8.01
N GLN A 22 15.48 -39.44 7.83
CA GLN A 22 15.63 -38.34 6.89
C GLN A 22 14.47 -37.34 6.85
N ARG A 23 14.70 -36.20 7.52
CA ARG A 23 14.00 -34.93 7.32
C ARG A 23 14.04 -34.55 5.83
N PRO A 24 12.92 -34.35 5.12
CA PRO A 24 12.87 -33.31 4.13
C PRO A 24 12.60 -32.02 4.89
N ARG A 25 13.63 -31.18 4.96
CA ARG A 25 13.52 -29.79 5.37
C ARG A 25 12.68 -29.11 4.28
N TRP A 26 11.37 -29.22 4.36
CA TRP A 26 10.47 -28.40 3.55
C TRP A 26 10.58 -27.00 4.13
N VAL A 27 11.57 -26.27 3.62
CA VAL A 27 11.61 -24.83 3.70
C VAL A 27 10.34 -24.39 2.98
N PHE A 28 9.31 -24.10 3.77
CA PHE A 28 8.19 -23.31 3.28
C PHE A 28 8.78 -21.96 2.89
N THR A 29 9.22 -21.84 1.64
CA THR A 29 9.34 -20.56 0.98
C THR A 29 7.93 -20.00 0.96
N PRO A 30 7.64 -18.88 1.66
CA PRO A 30 6.43 -18.17 1.35
C PRO A 30 6.66 -17.67 -0.08
N LEU A 31 5.85 -18.17 -1.01
CA LEU A 31 5.70 -17.52 -2.31
C LEU A 31 5.13 -16.15 -1.99
N ALA A 32 6.01 -15.16 -1.81
CA ALA A 32 5.62 -13.78 -1.67
C ALA A 32 4.84 -13.46 -2.94
N SER A 33 3.52 -13.35 -2.81
CA SER A 33 2.69 -12.73 -3.80
C SER A 33 3.22 -11.31 -3.95
N LEU A 34 4.04 -11.08 -4.98
CA LEU A 34 4.31 -9.75 -5.50
C LEU A 34 2.98 -9.23 -6.03
N SER A 35 2.15 -8.75 -5.10
CA SER A 35 1.06 -7.86 -5.42
C SER A 35 1.75 -6.60 -5.87
N SER A 36 1.96 -6.48 -7.18
CA SER A 36 2.32 -5.22 -7.81
C SER A 36 1.17 -4.26 -7.52
N SER A 37 1.23 -3.59 -6.38
CA SER A 37 0.35 -2.47 -6.03
C SER A 37 0.71 -1.39 -7.04
N SER A 38 -0.05 -1.36 -8.15
CA SER A 38 0.02 -0.30 -9.14
C SER A 38 -0.71 0.92 -8.58
N SER A 39 -0.12 1.56 -7.57
CA SER A 39 -0.67 2.79 -7.01
C SER A 39 -0.73 3.85 -8.11
N ARG A 40 -1.93 4.42 -8.27
CA ARG A 40 -2.19 5.42 -9.31
C ARG A 40 -1.66 6.75 -8.80
N LYS A 41 -0.85 7.45 -9.57
CA LYS A 41 -0.28 8.74 -9.14
C LYS A 41 -1.07 9.89 -9.73
N LEU A 42 -1.47 10.83 -8.88
CA LEU A 42 -2.13 12.06 -9.27
C LEU A 42 -1.22 13.23 -8.88
N VAL A 43 -0.99 14.14 -9.81
CA VAL A 43 -0.16 15.32 -9.61
C VAL A 43 -1.05 16.55 -9.59
N LEU A 44 -0.95 17.36 -8.55
CA LEU A 44 -1.56 18.68 -8.44
C LEU A 44 -0.46 19.73 -8.59
N TYR A 45 -0.49 20.45 -9.69
CA TYR A 45 0.33 21.64 -9.87
C TYR A 45 -0.30 22.79 -9.07
N SER A 46 0.51 23.47 -8.26
CA SER A 46 0.09 24.52 -7.31
C SER A 46 1.13 25.65 -7.24
N LYS A 47 0.80 26.76 -6.59
CA LYS A 47 1.74 27.88 -6.30
C LYS A 47 1.47 28.41 -4.88
N PRO A 48 2.50 28.85 -4.13
CA PRO A 48 2.30 29.52 -2.84
C PRO A 48 1.36 30.71 -2.96
N GLY A 49 0.44 30.84 -1.99
CA GLY A 49 -0.57 31.91 -1.96
C GLY A 49 -1.80 31.65 -2.84
N CYS A 50 -1.94 30.44 -3.42
CA CYS A 50 -3.12 30.05 -4.20
C CYS A 50 -4.22 29.42 -3.31
N CYS A 51 -5.19 30.22 -2.87
CA CYS A 51 -6.30 29.73 -2.03
C CYS A 51 -7.14 28.63 -2.72
N LEU A 52 -7.27 28.70 -4.05
CA LEU A 52 -8.00 27.69 -4.83
C LEU A 52 -7.30 26.32 -4.81
N CYS A 53 -5.97 26.33 -4.81
CA CYS A 53 -5.15 25.13 -4.80
C CYS A 53 -5.27 24.39 -3.45
N ASP A 54 -5.26 25.14 -2.34
CA ASP A 54 -5.42 24.59 -1.00
C ASP A 54 -6.80 23.95 -0.81
N GLY A 55 -7.87 24.66 -1.18
CA GLY A 55 -9.23 24.12 -1.10
C GLY A 55 -9.44 22.88 -1.98
N LEU A 56 -8.83 22.82 -3.17
CA LEU A 56 -8.87 21.62 -4.01
C LEU A 56 -8.11 20.45 -3.39
N LYS A 57 -6.92 20.71 -2.83
CA LYS A 57 -6.10 19.70 -2.16
C LYS A 57 -6.85 19.06 -0.99
N GLU A 58 -7.49 19.87 -0.14
CA GLU A 58 -8.29 19.36 0.99
C GLU A 58 -9.43 18.45 0.52
N LYS A 59 -10.15 18.86 -0.53
CA LYS A 59 -11.25 18.07 -1.11
C LYS A 59 -10.76 16.73 -1.69
N LEU A 60 -9.60 16.73 -2.36
CA LEU A 60 -8.99 15.50 -2.86
C LEU A 60 -8.60 14.57 -1.72
N GLN A 61 -7.96 15.10 -0.67
CA GLN A 61 -7.60 14.32 0.52
C GLN A 61 -8.84 13.72 1.20
N ALA A 62 -9.90 14.50 1.37
CA ALA A 62 -11.15 14.00 1.90
C ALA A 62 -11.73 12.87 1.03
N ALA A 63 -11.71 13.04 -0.31
CA ALA A 63 -12.18 12.03 -1.24
C ALA A 63 -11.37 10.72 -1.17
N PHE A 64 -10.05 10.79 -0.96
CA PHE A 64 -9.23 9.59 -0.78
C PHE A 64 -9.56 8.80 0.49
N LEU A 65 -10.13 9.45 1.51
CA LEU A 65 -10.57 8.81 2.75
C LEU A 65 -11.94 8.14 2.62
N LEU A 66 -12.75 8.50 1.62
CA LEU A 66 -14.09 7.94 1.43
C LEU A 66 -14.00 6.53 0.82
N SER A 67 -14.55 5.54 1.52
CA SER A 67 -14.64 4.16 1.02
C SER A 67 -15.90 3.95 0.17
N GLY A 68 -15.70 3.59 -1.10
CA GLY A 68 -16.73 3.27 -2.08
C GLY A 68 -16.21 2.35 -3.20
N PRO A 69 -17.08 1.91 -4.12
CA PRO A 69 -16.68 1.04 -5.24
C PRO A 69 -15.66 1.69 -6.19
N ASP A 70 -15.64 3.03 -6.26
CA ASP A 70 -14.64 3.84 -6.97
C ASP A 70 -13.56 4.41 -6.04
N SER A 71 -13.36 3.77 -4.89
CA SER A 71 -12.40 4.19 -3.87
C SER A 71 -11.03 4.53 -4.44
N LEU A 72 -10.67 5.80 -4.33
CA LEU A 72 -9.36 6.32 -4.71
C LEU A 72 -8.30 6.10 -3.61
N HIS A 73 -8.45 5.03 -2.82
CA HIS A 73 -7.54 4.72 -1.70
C HIS A 73 -6.13 4.35 -2.13
N ASP A 74 -5.98 3.86 -3.37
CA ASP A 74 -4.69 3.51 -3.97
C ASP A 74 -4.13 4.66 -4.83
N VAL A 75 -4.61 5.89 -4.61
CA VAL A 75 -4.11 7.09 -5.30
C VAL A 75 -3.10 7.83 -4.42
N ASP A 76 -1.90 8.02 -4.95
CA ASP A 76 -0.87 8.87 -4.35
C ASP A 76 -0.96 10.29 -4.94
N LEU A 77 -1.28 11.29 -4.11
CA LEU A 77 -1.36 12.68 -4.52
C LEU A 77 -0.03 13.40 -4.27
N GLN A 78 0.61 13.81 -5.36
CA GLN A 78 1.82 14.63 -5.35
C GLN A 78 1.46 16.09 -5.63
N VAL A 79 1.89 16.99 -4.75
CA VAL A 79 1.75 18.43 -4.98
C VAL A 79 3.09 18.97 -5.51
N ARG A 80 3.05 19.64 -6.67
CA ARG A 80 4.23 20.26 -7.29
C ARG A 80 4.04 21.75 -7.35
N ASP A 81 5.02 22.49 -6.85
CA ASP A 81 5.04 23.94 -6.94
C ASP A 81 5.52 24.34 -8.33
N ILE A 82 4.67 25.02 -9.10
CA ILE A 82 5.02 25.49 -10.43
C ILE A 82 6.14 26.53 -10.40
N THR A 83 6.33 27.27 -9.30
CA THR A 83 7.39 28.28 -9.18
C THR A 83 8.79 27.66 -9.04
N SER A 84 8.87 26.36 -8.73
CA SER A 84 10.13 25.64 -8.63
C SER A 84 10.76 25.30 -9.98
N ASN A 85 9.96 25.32 -11.06
CA ASN A 85 10.43 25.06 -12.42
C ASN A 85 9.84 26.09 -13.39
N PRO A 86 10.66 26.90 -14.07
CA PRO A 86 10.18 27.95 -14.97
C PRO A 86 9.35 27.42 -16.15
N GLU A 87 9.55 26.17 -16.57
CA GLU A 87 8.72 25.55 -17.61
C GLU A 87 7.29 25.30 -17.10
N TRP A 88 7.14 24.83 -15.87
CA TRP A 88 5.83 24.64 -15.23
C TRP A 88 5.16 25.98 -14.93
N GLU A 89 5.91 26.97 -14.46
CA GLU A 89 5.38 28.31 -14.21
C GLU A 89 4.84 28.91 -15.51
N LYS A 90 5.64 28.91 -16.57
CA LYS A 90 5.21 29.43 -17.88
C LYS A 90 3.98 28.70 -18.44
N ALA A 91 3.90 27.37 -18.26
CA ALA A 91 2.80 26.57 -18.77
C ALA A 91 1.50 26.76 -17.96
N TYR A 92 1.59 26.84 -16.63
CA TYR A 92 0.41 26.70 -15.76
C TYR A 92 0.07 27.93 -14.92
N GLN A 93 0.92 28.97 -14.84
CA GLN A 93 0.75 30.09 -13.90
C GLN A 93 -0.62 30.80 -13.90
N TYR A 94 -1.36 30.73 -15.01
CA TYR A 94 -2.69 31.34 -15.15
C TYR A 94 -3.85 30.33 -15.09
N GLU A 95 -3.55 29.02 -15.08
CA GLU A 95 -4.54 27.94 -15.12
C GLU A 95 -4.56 27.09 -13.83
N ILE A 96 -3.63 27.33 -12.90
CA ILE A 96 -3.57 26.63 -11.61
C ILE A 96 -4.89 26.82 -10.85
N PRO A 97 -5.49 25.76 -10.26
CA PRO A 97 -4.96 24.39 -10.12
C PRO A 97 -5.11 23.49 -11.34
N VAL A 98 -4.04 22.76 -11.69
CA VAL A 98 -4.01 21.77 -12.77
C VAL A 98 -3.76 20.37 -12.21
N LEU A 99 -4.59 19.41 -12.61
CA LEU A 99 -4.45 18.00 -12.25
C LEU A 99 -3.93 17.18 -13.42
N ALA A 100 -2.92 16.34 -13.14
CA ALA A 100 -2.38 15.40 -14.10
C ALA A 100 -2.38 13.98 -13.51
N LYS A 101 -2.87 13.01 -14.28
CA LYS A 101 -2.73 11.60 -13.96
C LYS A 101 -1.37 11.14 -14.45
N LEU A 102 -0.55 10.62 -13.55
CA LEU A 102 0.73 10.01 -13.88
C LEU A 102 0.51 8.51 -14.06
N LEU A 103 0.73 8.07 -15.29
CA LEU A 103 0.58 6.68 -15.71
C LEU A 103 1.78 5.85 -15.22
N SER A 104 1.63 4.53 -15.19
CA SER A 104 2.68 3.61 -14.73
C SER A 104 3.93 3.62 -15.63
N ASP A 105 3.82 4.15 -16.85
CA ASP A 105 4.90 4.33 -17.82
C ASP A 105 5.68 5.65 -17.60
N GLY A 106 5.26 6.49 -16.66
CA GLY A 106 5.85 7.80 -16.40
C GLY A 106 5.26 8.94 -17.23
N THR A 107 4.28 8.66 -18.10
CA THR A 107 3.61 9.67 -18.91
C THR A 107 2.59 10.44 -18.08
N GLU A 108 2.56 11.77 -18.22
CA GLU A 108 1.56 12.63 -17.58
C GLU A 108 0.41 12.94 -18.53
N ARG A 109 -0.82 12.63 -18.10
CA ARG A 109 -2.05 12.98 -18.80
C ARG A 109 -2.76 14.07 -18.01
N LEU A 110 -2.82 15.27 -18.58
CA LEU A 110 -3.63 16.35 -18.01
C LEU A 110 -5.09 15.93 -17.97
N SER A 111 -5.70 16.04 -16.79
CA SER A 111 -7.14 15.89 -16.61
C SER A 111 -7.80 17.18 -17.10
N SER A 112 -7.86 17.35 -18.42
CA SER A 112 -8.44 18.53 -19.05
C SER A 112 -9.91 18.67 -18.64
N SER A 113 -10.24 19.66 -17.81
CA SER A 113 -11.61 20.11 -17.61
C SER A 113 -12.03 20.94 -18.82
N TYR A 114 -12.37 20.25 -19.91
CA TYR A 114 -13.27 20.78 -20.93
C TYR A 114 -14.36 19.74 -21.17
N SER A 115 -15.36 19.74 -20.29
CA SER A 115 -16.72 19.42 -20.70
C SER A 115 -17.61 20.54 -20.20
N PHE A 116 -18.02 21.35 -21.16
CA PHE A 116 -19.09 22.33 -21.04
C PHE A 116 -20.43 21.61 -20.87
#